data_AF-A0A2Z4LPI1-F1
#
_entry.id   AF-A0A2Z4LPI1-F1
#
_cell.length_a   1.000
_cell.length_b   1.000
_cell.length_c   1.000
_cell.angle_alpha   90.00
_cell.angle_beta   90.00
_cell.angle_gamma   90.00
#
_symmetry.space_group_name_H-M   'P 1'
#
loop_
_entity.id
_entity.type
_entity.pdbx_description
1 polymer ?
#
loop_
_entity_poly.entity_id
_entity_poly.type
_entity_poly.pdbx_seq_one_letter_code
_entity_poly.pdbx_strand_id
1 'polypeptide(L)'
;MQDMLVRLLDLPDIAKEEDFLLKTEDIVIKRPIAPEKSIVTSWVTSNFSTNWADEVDVAFANLPVNCYIAQRGQSILGFACFECTSKNFFGPTGVLASERGKSIGKVLLVKSLDALKEMGYAYAIIGGVGPVSYYEKTVHARTIEKSEKSIYQNLLKHPK
;
A
#
# COMPACT_ATOMS: atom_id res chain seq x y z
N MET A 1 -7.60 15.32 4.12
CA MET A 1 -7.67 13.86 4.26
C MET A 1 -7.30 13.55 5.69
N GLN A 2 -7.93 12.56 6.32
CA GLN A 2 -7.60 12.14 7.68
C GLN A 2 -6.64 10.95 7.62
N ASP A 3 -5.85 10.78 8.68
CA ASP A 3 -5.03 9.60 8.89
C ASP A 3 -5.72 8.63 9.85
N MET A 4 -5.36 7.36 9.78
CA MET A 4 -5.89 6.34 10.67
C MET A 4 -4.78 5.56 11.37
N LEU A 5 -4.99 5.20 12.63
CA LEU A 5 -4.13 4.33 13.43
C LEU A 5 -4.61 2.89 13.31
N VAL A 6 -3.68 1.97 13.09
CA VAL A 6 -3.94 0.51 13.11
C VAL A 6 -3.06 -0.16 14.16
N ARG A 7 -3.65 -1.08 14.94
CA ARG A 7 -2.91 -1.95 15.86
C ARG A 7 -2.42 -3.18 15.08
N LEU A 8 -1.10 -3.30 14.91
CA LEU A 8 -0.50 -4.32 14.05
C LEU A 8 -0.56 -5.74 14.65
N LEU A 9 -0.90 -5.85 15.94
CA LEU A 9 -1.07 -7.13 16.63
C LEU A 9 -2.40 -7.82 16.30
N ASP A 10 -3.39 -7.09 15.76
CA ASP A 10 -4.74 -7.60 15.46
C ASP A 10 -5.00 -7.69 13.95
N LEU A 11 -3.95 -7.82 13.13
CA LEU A 11 -4.12 -7.95 11.70
C LEU A 11 -4.85 -9.26 11.37
N PRO A 12 -5.80 -9.23 10.41
CA PRO A 12 -6.53 -10.42 10.03
C PRO A 12 -5.60 -11.43 9.33
N ASP A 13 -5.88 -12.71 9.49
CA ASP A 13 -5.28 -13.73 8.64
C ASP A 13 -5.82 -13.59 7.20
N ILE A 14 -4.91 -13.49 6.24
CA ILE A 14 -5.20 -13.36 4.80
C ILE A 14 -4.73 -14.56 3.99
N ALA A 15 -4.29 -15.65 4.64
CA ALA A 15 -3.73 -16.81 3.95
C ALA A 15 -4.69 -17.41 2.93
N LYS A 16 -6.00 -17.46 3.25
CA LYS A 16 -7.03 -17.98 2.34
C LYS A 16 -7.23 -17.10 1.11
N GLU A 17 -7.30 -15.79 1.30
CA GLU A 17 -7.42 -14.84 0.20
C GLU A 17 -6.18 -14.84 -0.70
N GLU A 18 -4.98 -14.87 -0.12
CA GLU A 18 -3.73 -14.94 -0.88
C GLU A 18 -3.61 -16.26 -1.65
N ASP A 19 -3.96 -17.40 -1.04
CA ASP A 19 -4.00 -18.70 -1.71
C ASP A 19 -5.01 -18.73 -2.87
N PHE A 20 -6.18 -18.12 -2.68
CA PHE A 20 -7.19 -18.02 -3.74
C PHE A 20 -6.70 -17.17 -4.90
N LEU A 21 -6.08 -16.01 -4.62
CA LEU A 21 -5.48 -15.15 -5.63
C LEU A 21 -4.44 -15.90 -6.45
N LEU A 22 -3.57 -16.66 -5.80
CA LEU A 22 -2.52 -17.43 -6.48
C LEU A 22 -3.09 -18.60 -7.29
N LYS A 23 -3.90 -19.46 -6.67
CA LYS A 23 -4.32 -20.74 -7.27
C LYS A 23 -5.44 -20.60 -8.30
N THR A 24 -6.30 -19.59 -8.15
CA THR A 24 -7.51 -19.44 -8.96
C THR A 24 -7.39 -18.28 -9.95
N GLU A 25 -6.78 -17.16 -9.55
CA GLU A 25 -6.71 -15.94 -10.38
C GLU A 25 -5.35 -15.75 -11.08
N ASP A 26 -4.38 -16.63 -10.81
CA ASP A 26 -2.98 -16.52 -11.24
C ASP A 26 -2.34 -15.17 -10.84
N ILE A 27 -2.72 -14.67 -9.66
CA ILE A 27 -2.22 -13.41 -9.11
C ILE A 27 -1.16 -13.70 -8.05
N VAL A 28 0.06 -13.24 -8.31
CA VAL A 28 1.18 -13.30 -7.37
C VAL A 28 1.28 -11.96 -6.65
N ILE A 29 1.34 -12.01 -5.31
CA ILE A 29 1.69 -10.88 -4.46
C ILE A 29 3.15 -11.01 -4.04
N LYS A 30 4.01 -10.05 -4.41
CA LYS A 30 5.44 -10.09 -4.06
C LYS A 30 6.01 -8.69 -3.83
N ARG A 31 7.15 -8.63 -3.16
CA ARG A 31 8.01 -7.44 -3.23
C ARG A 31 8.73 -7.44 -4.58
N PRO A 32 8.68 -6.36 -5.37
CA PRO A 32 9.49 -6.27 -6.57
C PRO A 32 10.99 -6.17 -6.20
N ILE A 33 11.86 -6.56 -7.13
CA ILE A 33 13.31 -6.45 -6.97
C ILE A 33 13.87 -5.27 -7.80
N ALA A 34 15.12 -4.89 -7.54
CA ALA A 34 15.73 -3.70 -8.14
C ALA A 34 15.61 -3.59 -9.69
N PRO A 35 15.77 -4.67 -10.49
CA PRO A 35 15.57 -4.60 -11.94
C PRO A 35 14.15 -4.23 -12.38
N GLU A 36 13.15 -4.35 -11.51
CA GLU A 36 11.76 -4.02 -11.80
C GLU A 36 11.41 -2.57 -11.47
N LYS A 37 12.36 -1.79 -10.90
CA LYS A 37 12.11 -0.42 -10.41
C LYS A 37 11.42 0.45 -11.44
N SER A 38 12.00 0.60 -12.63
CA SER A 38 11.46 1.46 -13.69
C SER A 38 10.12 0.98 -14.22
N ILE A 39 9.88 -0.34 -14.25
CA ILE A 39 8.61 -0.93 -14.68
C ILE A 39 7.50 -0.54 -13.71
N VAL A 40 7.74 -0.73 -12.41
CA VAL A 40 6.74 -0.45 -11.37
C VAL A 40 6.49 1.06 -11.24
N THR A 41 7.53 1.89 -11.17
CA THR A 41 7.35 3.35 -11.03
C THR A 41 6.61 3.92 -12.24
N SER A 42 7.01 3.54 -13.46
CA SER A 42 6.34 4.02 -14.69
C SER A 42 4.87 3.59 -14.74
N TRP A 43 4.57 2.35 -14.34
CA TRP A 43 3.20 1.86 -14.27
C TRP A 43 2.36 2.65 -13.26
N VAL A 44 2.91 3.01 -12.10
CA VAL A 44 2.20 3.84 -11.11
C VAL A 44 1.96 5.25 -11.64
N THR A 45 2.93 5.85 -12.33
CA THR A 45 2.75 7.16 -12.99
C THR A 45 1.60 7.12 -13.99
N SER A 46 1.53 6.10 -14.84
CA SER A 46 0.50 6.00 -15.90
C SER A 46 -0.91 5.71 -15.38
N ASN A 47 -1.04 5.00 -14.26
CA ASN A 47 -2.35 4.53 -13.77
C ASN A 47 -2.88 5.32 -12.56
N PHE A 48 -2.02 6.04 -11.85
CA PHE A 48 -2.39 6.76 -10.63
C PHE A 48 -1.90 8.20 -10.64
N SER A 49 -0.67 8.47 -10.19
CA SER A 49 -0.13 9.83 -10.15
C SER A 49 1.40 9.83 -10.09
N THR A 50 2.00 10.94 -10.53
CA THR A 50 3.44 11.18 -10.40
C THR A 50 3.88 11.15 -8.93
N ASN A 51 3.17 11.82 -8.02
CA ASN A 51 3.50 11.83 -6.60
C ASN A 51 3.59 10.42 -6.00
N TRP A 52 2.67 9.51 -6.39
CA TRP A 52 2.70 8.13 -5.91
C TRP A 52 3.84 7.33 -6.53
N ALA A 53 4.23 7.64 -7.77
CA ALA A 53 5.41 7.04 -8.38
C ALA A 53 6.71 7.49 -7.70
N ASP A 54 6.78 8.75 -7.24
CA ASP A 54 7.92 9.26 -6.45
C ASP A 54 8.01 8.50 -5.10
N GLU A 55 6.89 8.25 -4.43
CA GLU A 55 6.86 7.46 -3.19
C GLU A 55 7.25 5.99 -3.44
N VAL A 56 6.88 5.42 -4.58
CA VAL A 56 7.35 4.09 -5.01
C VAL A 56 8.86 4.12 -5.27
N ASP A 57 9.40 5.16 -5.89
CA ASP A 57 10.85 5.31 -6.12
C ASP A 57 11.63 5.24 -4.80
N VAL A 58 11.13 5.92 -3.76
CA VAL A 58 11.66 5.86 -2.39
C VAL A 58 11.55 4.45 -1.81
N ALA A 59 10.46 3.72 -2.07
CA ALA A 59 10.31 2.33 -1.63
C ALA A 59 11.47 1.43 -2.11
N PHE A 60 11.94 1.66 -3.34
CA PHE A 60 13.06 0.94 -3.95
C PHE A 60 14.43 1.33 -3.38
N ALA A 61 14.53 2.35 -2.53
CA ALA A 61 15.77 2.71 -1.84
C ALA A 61 16.09 1.80 -0.64
N ASN A 62 15.19 0.85 -0.31
CA ASN A 62 15.37 -0.13 0.76
C ASN A 62 15.57 -1.56 0.19
N LEU A 63 16.30 -2.40 0.94
CA LEU A 63 16.45 -3.82 0.62
C LEU A 63 16.15 -4.67 1.87
N PRO A 64 15.05 -5.45 1.90
CA PRO A 64 14.06 -5.63 0.83
C PRO A 64 13.26 -4.35 0.53
N VAL A 65 12.75 -4.23 -0.71
CA VAL A 65 11.95 -3.09 -1.17
C VAL A 65 10.70 -2.92 -0.31
N ASN A 66 10.37 -1.70 0.10
CA ASN A 66 9.21 -1.41 0.95
C ASN A 66 7.92 -1.18 0.14
N CYS A 67 7.69 -2.07 -0.81
CA CYS A 67 6.52 -2.08 -1.68
C CYS A 67 6.13 -3.53 -1.96
N TYR A 68 4.83 -3.82 -1.96
CA TYR A 68 4.28 -5.03 -2.54
C TYR A 68 3.59 -4.69 -3.86
N ILE A 69 3.70 -5.57 -4.84
CA ILE A 69 2.94 -5.53 -6.08
C ILE A 69 2.06 -6.78 -6.19
N ALA A 70 0.92 -6.62 -6.87
CA ALA A 70 0.09 -7.71 -7.36
C ALA A 70 0.28 -7.81 -8.87
N GLN A 71 0.59 -9.01 -9.38
CA GLN A 71 0.76 -9.23 -10.81
C GLN A 71 0.08 -10.50 -11.29
N ARG A 72 -0.39 -10.49 -12.55
CA ARG A 72 -0.81 -11.69 -13.30
C ARG A 72 0.06 -11.78 -14.55
N GLY A 73 0.85 -12.84 -14.67
CA GLY A 73 1.91 -12.92 -15.69
C GLY A 73 2.87 -11.71 -15.62
N GLN A 74 2.91 -10.91 -16.69
CA GLN A 74 3.71 -9.67 -16.79
C GLN A 74 2.92 -8.38 -16.52
N SER A 75 1.63 -8.49 -16.16
CA SER A 75 0.77 -7.34 -15.93
C SER A 75 0.69 -7.02 -14.43
N ILE A 76 1.07 -5.79 -14.06
CA ILE A 76 0.86 -5.25 -12.72
C ILE A 76 -0.63 -4.86 -12.58
N LEU A 77 -1.24 -5.30 -11.48
CA LEU A 77 -2.65 -5.09 -11.17
C LEU A 77 -2.87 -4.14 -9.98
N GLY A 78 -1.87 -4.04 -9.10
CA GLY A 78 -1.93 -3.19 -7.92
C GLY A 78 -0.59 -3.10 -7.21
N PHE A 79 -0.49 -2.14 -6.30
CA PHE A 79 0.69 -1.91 -5.48
C PHE A 79 0.32 -1.35 -4.10
N ALA A 80 1.22 -1.51 -3.14
CA ALA A 80 1.13 -0.88 -1.83
C ALA A 80 2.53 -0.61 -1.27
N CYS A 81 2.78 0.65 -0.93
CA CYS A 81 4.01 1.09 -0.28
C CYS A 81 3.79 1.24 1.23
N PHE A 82 4.90 1.20 1.96
CA PHE A 82 4.95 1.47 3.39
C PHE A 82 6.35 2.00 3.74
N GLU A 83 6.49 2.76 4.83
CA GLU A 83 7.79 3.31 5.24
C GLU A 83 8.45 4.18 4.12
N CYS A 84 7.64 4.84 3.28
CA CYS A 84 8.11 5.59 2.10
C CYS A 84 7.89 7.10 2.21
N THR A 85 6.65 7.54 2.46
CA THR A 85 6.36 8.98 2.67
C THR A 85 6.93 9.48 3.99
N SER A 86 6.82 8.66 5.04
CA SER A 86 7.31 8.92 6.38
C SER A 86 7.49 7.60 7.14
N LYS A 87 8.23 7.66 8.25
CA LYS A 87 8.39 6.54 9.17
C LYS A 87 7.03 6.08 9.71
N ASN A 88 6.81 4.78 9.74
CA ASN A 88 5.62 4.11 10.25
C ASN A 88 4.31 4.39 9.47
N PHE A 89 4.41 4.88 8.23
CA PHE A 89 3.26 5.14 7.36
C PHE A 89 3.05 4.00 6.37
N PHE A 90 1.80 3.57 6.21
CA PHE A 90 1.31 2.81 5.07
C PHE A 90 0.71 3.77 4.04
N GLY A 91 1.04 3.53 2.78
CA GLY A 91 0.63 4.34 1.64
C GLY A 91 1.84 4.80 0.80
N PRO A 92 1.60 5.12 -0.48
CA PRO A 92 0.34 5.02 -1.20
C PRO A 92 -0.03 3.57 -1.56
N THR A 93 -1.27 3.36 -1.98
CA THR A 93 -1.74 2.05 -2.49
C THR A 93 -2.78 2.23 -3.58
N GLY A 94 -2.78 1.34 -4.57
CA GLY A 94 -3.74 1.37 -5.65
C GLY A 94 -3.93 0.00 -6.29
N VAL A 95 -5.16 -0.28 -6.73
CA VAL A 95 -5.52 -1.44 -7.54
C VAL A 95 -6.29 -0.94 -8.76
N LEU A 96 -5.98 -1.48 -9.95
CA LEU A 96 -6.68 -1.17 -11.19
C LEU A 96 -8.19 -1.32 -10.99
N ALA A 97 -8.98 -0.40 -11.56
CA ALA A 97 -10.42 -0.39 -11.38
C ALA A 97 -11.07 -1.73 -11.79
N SER A 98 -10.58 -2.36 -12.86
CA SER A 98 -11.04 -3.66 -13.37
C SER A 98 -10.73 -4.85 -12.46
N GLU A 99 -9.81 -4.70 -11.50
CA GLU A 99 -9.38 -5.78 -10.60
C GLU A 99 -9.82 -5.54 -9.14
N ARG A 100 -10.60 -4.47 -8.89
CA ARG A 100 -11.19 -4.20 -7.57
C ARG A 100 -12.26 -5.24 -7.25
N GLY A 101 -12.50 -5.47 -5.96
CA GLY A 101 -13.48 -6.46 -5.48
C GLY A 101 -12.94 -7.90 -5.40
N LYS A 102 -11.71 -8.16 -5.86
CA LYS A 102 -11.04 -9.47 -5.80
C LYS A 102 -10.13 -9.67 -4.59
N SER A 103 -10.29 -8.88 -3.53
CA SER A 103 -9.41 -8.92 -2.33
C SER A 103 -7.93 -8.58 -2.54
N ILE A 104 -7.47 -8.21 -3.74
CA ILE A 104 -6.08 -7.78 -4.00
C ILE A 104 -5.64 -6.67 -3.05
N GLY A 105 -6.47 -5.62 -2.92
CA GLY A 105 -6.18 -4.50 -2.03
C GLY A 105 -6.09 -4.91 -0.55
N LYS A 106 -6.88 -5.90 -0.12
CA LYS A 106 -6.85 -6.42 1.26
C LYS A 106 -5.53 -7.13 1.52
N VAL A 107 -5.12 -8.01 0.61
CA VAL A 107 -3.86 -8.75 0.75
C VAL A 107 -2.66 -7.79 0.72
N LEU A 108 -2.62 -6.84 -0.23
CA LEU A 108 -1.58 -5.82 -0.30
C LEU A 108 -1.48 -4.98 0.99
N LEU A 109 -2.63 -4.55 1.53
CA LEU A 109 -2.71 -3.80 2.78
C LEU A 109 -2.12 -4.61 3.94
N VAL A 110 -2.64 -5.83 4.17
CA VAL A 110 -2.26 -6.63 5.33
C VAL A 110 -0.79 -7.03 5.27
N LYS A 111 -0.27 -7.46 4.11
CA LYS A 111 1.16 -7.77 3.95
C LYS A 111 2.08 -6.58 4.23
N SER A 112 1.66 -5.37 3.82
CA SER A 112 2.43 -4.14 4.09
C SER A 112 2.42 -3.77 5.57
N LEU A 113 1.29 -3.97 6.26
CA LEU A 113 1.18 -3.73 7.71
C LEU A 113 1.94 -4.80 8.51
N ASP A 114 1.90 -6.07 8.11
CA ASP A 114 2.74 -7.12 8.68
C ASP A 114 4.24 -6.81 8.48
N ALA A 115 4.64 -6.25 7.33
CA ALA A 115 6.01 -5.80 7.13
C ALA A 115 6.42 -4.67 8.11
N LEU A 116 5.53 -3.72 8.40
CA LEU A 116 5.78 -2.71 9.44
C LEU A 116 5.89 -3.34 10.83
N LYS A 117 5.10 -4.38 11.11
CA LYS A 117 5.18 -5.15 12.35
C LYS A 117 6.53 -5.86 12.49
N GLU A 118 7.01 -6.49 11.42
CA GLU A 118 8.32 -7.14 11.35
C GLU A 118 9.48 -6.15 11.55
N MET A 119 9.30 -4.89 11.15
CA MET A 119 10.25 -3.79 11.43
C MET A 119 10.27 -3.36 12.90
N GLY A 120 9.36 -3.87 13.73
CA GLY A 120 9.30 -3.58 15.17
C GLY A 120 8.24 -2.56 15.58
N TYR A 121 7.37 -2.13 14.67
CA TYR A 121 6.24 -1.27 15.04
C TYR A 121 5.10 -2.08 15.69
N ALA A 122 4.50 -1.55 16.75
CA ALA A 122 3.29 -2.13 17.37
C ALA A 122 1.98 -1.55 16.77
N TYR A 123 2.08 -0.36 16.21
CA TYR A 123 1.00 0.38 15.57
C TYR A 123 1.54 1.05 14.31
N ALA A 124 0.71 1.23 13.29
CA ALA A 124 1.06 1.99 12.08
C ALA A 124 0.02 3.07 11.77
N ILE A 125 0.43 4.02 10.94
CA ILE A 125 -0.41 5.09 10.42
C ILE A 125 -0.77 4.78 8.97
N ILE A 126 -2.05 4.86 8.62
CA ILE A 126 -2.53 4.83 7.24
C ILE A 126 -2.73 6.28 6.83
N GLY A 127 -1.86 6.78 5.96
CA GLY A 127 -1.81 8.19 5.59
C GLY A 127 -2.84 8.58 4.54
N GLY A 128 -3.47 9.75 4.68
CA GLY A 128 -4.28 10.36 3.62
C GLY A 128 -5.44 9.49 3.14
N VAL A 129 -6.29 9.02 4.05
CA VAL A 129 -7.24 7.94 3.80
C VAL A 129 -8.41 8.33 2.88
N GLY A 130 -8.73 7.43 1.95
CA GLY A 130 -10.02 7.33 1.28
C GLY A 130 -10.21 5.96 0.59
N PRO A 131 -11.29 5.19 0.87
CA PRO A 131 -12.37 5.44 1.84
C PRO A 131 -12.05 4.90 3.27
N VAL A 132 -12.43 5.66 4.30
CA VAL A 132 -12.23 5.31 5.73
C VAL A 132 -12.82 3.94 6.10
N SER A 133 -14.06 3.69 5.68
CA SER A 133 -14.79 2.47 6.02
C SER A 133 -14.12 1.18 5.52
N TYR A 134 -13.30 1.26 4.48
CA TYR A 134 -12.51 0.12 3.99
C TYR A 134 -11.48 -0.30 5.04
N TYR A 135 -10.71 0.65 5.58
CA TYR A 135 -9.66 0.37 6.56
C TYR A 135 -10.23 -0.01 7.93
N GLU A 136 -11.34 0.61 8.35
CA GLU A 136 -12.05 0.25 9.59
C GLU A 136 -12.52 -1.21 9.56
N LYS A 137 -13.10 -1.66 8.44
CA LYS A 137 -13.62 -3.02 8.29
C LYS A 137 -12.50 -4.05 8.08
N THR A 138 -11.43 -3.68 7.38
CA THR A 138 -10.40 -4.64 6.97
C THR A 138 -9.38 -4.89 8.05
N VAL A 139 -8.92 -3.85 8.75
CA VAL A 139 -7.80 -3.95 9.72
C VAL A 139 -8.10 -3.26 11.05
N HIS A 140 -9.38 -2.99 11.33
CA HIS A 140 -9.82 -2.32 12.55
C HIS A 140 -9.15 -0.96 12.80
N ALA A 141 -8.76 -0.27 11.72
CA ALA A 141 -8.16 1.05 11.83
C ALA A 141 -9.15 2.03 12.50
N ARG A 142 -8.60 3.06 13.16
CA ARG A 142 -9.36 4.13 13.82
C ARG A 142 -8.83 5.48 13.37
N THR A 143 -9.73 6.41 13.06
CA THR A 143 -9.34 7.78 12.72
C THR A 143 -8.50 8.40 13.84
N ILE A 144 -7.39 9.03 13.47
CA ILE A 144 -6.58 9.83 14.39
C ILE A 144 -7.24 11.20 14.51
N GLU A 145 -7.61 11.59 15.74
CA GLU A 145 -8.20 12.91 15.98
C GLU A 145 -7.29 14.04 15.50
N LYS A 146 -7.88 15.06 14.88
CA LYS A 146 -7.18 16.25 14.37
C LYS A 146 -6.17 15.99 13.24
N SER A 147 -6.24 14.83 12.58
CA SER A 147 -5.34 14.45 11.48
C SER A 147 -5.72 15.05 10.12
N GLU A 148 -6.68 15.96 10.04
CA GLU A 148 -6.98 16.70 8.80
C GLU A 148 -5.78 17.54 8.34
N LYS A 149 -4.89 17.88 9.28
CA LYS A 149 -3.56 18.44 9.06
C LYS A 149 -2.51 17.38 9.38
N SER A 150 -2.10 16.64 8.36
CA SER A 150 -1.06 15.61 8.43
C SER A 150 0.29 16.13 7.91
N ILE A 151 1.26 15.24 7.73
CA ILE A 151 2.56 15.49 7.08
C ILE A 151 2.42 16.14 5.70
N TYR A 152 1.25 15.98 5.06
CA TYR A 152 0.91 16.53 3.75
C TYR A 152 0.45 18.01 3.78
N GLN A 153 0.37 18.67 4.94
CA GLN A 153 -0.27 20.00 5.06
C GLN A 153 0.34 21.11 4.17
N ASN A 154 1.63 21.00 3.86
CA ASN A 154 2.37 21.96 3.02
C ASN A 154 2.92 21.30 1.74
N LEU A 155 2.30 20.21 1.29
CA LEU A 155 2.74 19.49 0.10
C LEU A 155 2.67 20.42 -1.14
N LEU A 156 3.80 20.54 -1.84
CA LEU A 156 3.85 21.22 -3.14
C LEU A 156 2.97 20.49 -4.15
N LYS A 157 2.36 21.25 -5.06
CA LYS A 157 1.49 20.70 -6.10
C LYS A 157 2.16 20.85 -7.45
N HIS A 158 2.06 19.82 -8.29
CA HIS A 158 2.39 19.97 -9.69
C HIS A 158 1.52 21.09 -10.30
N PRO A 159 2.07 21.89 -11.21
CA PRO A 159 1.27 22.81 -12.01
C PRO A 159 0.14 22.05 -12.71
N LYS A 160 -1.04 22.68 -12.80
CA LYS A 160 -2.15 22.15 -13.60
C LYS A 160 -1.85 22.26 -15.08
#